data_AF-A0A0V0QXF5-F1
#
_entry.id   AF-A0A0V0QXF5-F1
#
_cell.length_a   1.000
_cell.length_b   1.000
_cell.length_c   1.000
_cell.angle_alpha   90.00
_cell.angle_beta   90.00
_cell.angle_gamma   90.00
#
_symmetry.space_group_name_H-M   'P 1'
#
loop_
_entity.id
_entity.type
_entity.pdbx_description
1 polymer ?
#
loop_
_entity_poly.entity_id
_entity_poly.type
_entity_poly.pdbx_seq_one_letter_code
_entity_poly.pdbx_strand_id
1 'polypeptide(L)'
;MKQLHKQKLEELKQDLENQVDVTQNELPLDLIKKEENYPLTHSDYAHFQKQNKYGKVNILNYKNSKITMVGTQYQFLPIKNIYKILRHSKPDVICLQVRPDQILNNFVVNIKNPETGYFSSSRYFKQIQKDGFEIMPSSQHRKRILQDLQKNNIFVSQIQNKDEQHYQNYQQQIKKQYKPYQHKERLSLDTIATASFYAERNNIPLILMDLPEIVFRQEIANQNTVMQLQQLFTKCARLIAREPDLKPHTPLSMAFQLYPQIFLEKSDQYMATVLQALHAKKFKNITCFLGNTQSDSLAEILSHRKTHHLADELAPAKVKHSLVRDITAEEIVEKHSILDVLMHGKDIVQDFENLEFQTTYEMIQRYGNPDHTDVTRLNKLRLLHYKLIQKYAKFAQQEYQIGQSLLKKEFLKKIGY
;
A
#
# COMPACT_ATOMS: atom_id res chain seq x y z
N MET A 1 44.99 -25.76 -8.38
CA MET A 1 44.09 -24.68 -7.90
C MET A 1 43.30 -24.02 -9.03
N LYS A 2 43.93 -23.35 -10.03
CA LYS A 2 43.18 -22.71 -11.14
C LYS A 2 42.44 -23.68 -12.08
N GLN A 3 43.01 -24.86 -12.36
CA GLN A 3 42.33 -25.89 -13.18
C GLN A 3 41.14 -26.53 -12.46
N LEU A 4 41.29 -26.86 -11.17
CA LEU A 4 40.20 -27.41 -10.35
C LEU A 4 39.01 -26.45 -10.23
N HIS A 5 39.29 -25.13 -10.23
CA HIS A 5 38.24 -24.12 -10.16
C HIS A 5 37.49 -23.95 -11.49
N LYS A 6 38.19 -24.12 -12.62
CA LYS A 6 37.60 -24.10 -13.97
C LYS A 6 36.69 -25.32 -14.19
N GLN A 7 37.13 -26.50 -13.75
CA GLN A 7 36.38 -27.75 -13.88
C GLN A 7 35.08 -27.73 -13.05
N LYS A 8 35.13 -27.25 -11.80
CA LYS A 8 33.93 -27.03 -10.98
C LYS A 8 32.95 -26.00 -11.58
N LEU A 9 33.44 -25.04 -12.35
CA LEU A 9 32.61 -24.02 -13.01
C LEU A 9 31.93 -24.56 -14.27
N GLU A 10 32.57 -25.49 -14.98
CA GLU A 10 31.98 -26.20 -16.12
C GLU A 10 30.94 -27.23 -15.65
N GLU A 11 31.20 -27.98 -14.58
CA GLU A 11 30.23 -28.87 -13.94
C GLU A 11 28.98 -28.12 -13.44
N LEU A 12 29.15 -26.96 -12.79
CA LEU A 12 28.02 -26.14 -12.34
C LEU A 12 27.18 -25.60 -13.50
N LYS A 13 27.81 -25.26 -14.62
CA LYS A 13 27.10 -24.80 -15.84
C LYS A 13 26.30 -25.93 -16.46
N GLN A 14 26.86 -27.13 -16.48
CA GLN A 14 26.20 -28.29 -17.06
C GLN A 14 25.04 -28.78 -16.17
N ASP A 15 25.15 -28.67 -14.84
CA ASP A 15 24.04 -28.91 -13.91
C ASP A 15 22.93 -27.86 -14.02
N LEU A 16 23.29 -26.59 -14.29
CA LEU A 16 22.33 -25.52 -14.57
C LEU A 16 21.62 -25.71 -15.91
N GLU A 17 22.32 -26.15 -16.95
CA GLU A 17 21.74 -26.44 -18.26
C GLU A 17 20.82 -27.67 -18.22
N ASN A 18 21.11 -28.64 -17.36
CA ASN A 18 20.30 -29.85 -17.19
C ASN A 18 19.08 -29.68 -16.26
N GLN A 19 18.95 -28.55 -15.55
CA GLN A 19 17.79 -28.25 -14.68
C GLN A 19 16.76 -27.30 -15.31
N VAL A 20 17.01 -26.78 -16.51
CA VAL A 20 16.06 -25.90 -17.20
C VAL A 20 15.25 -26.71 -18.22
N ASP A 21 14.37 -27.54 -17.69
CA ASP A 21 13.17 -27.98 -18.42
C ASP A 21 11.93 -27.59 -17.60
N VAL A 22 11.77 -26.26 -17.43
CA VAL A 22 10.56 -25.66 -16.86
C VAL A 22 10.20 -24.42 -17.69
N THR A 23 9.32 -24.65 -18.67
CA THR A 23 8.38 -23.69 -19.27
C THR A 23 8.91 -22.29 -19.65
N GLN A 24 9.13 -22.15 -20.96
CA GLN A 24 9.18 -20.90 -21.72
C GLN A 24 8.03 -19.93 -21.37
N ASN A 25 8.38 -18.77 -20.81
CA ASN A 25 7.82 -17.42 -21.03
C ASN A 25 8.20 -16.45 -19.89
N GLU A 26 9.43 -16.49 -19.41
CA GLU A 26 9.96 -15.32 -18.71
C GLU A 26 10.45 -14.34 -19.77
N LEU A 27 9.70 -13.25 -19.97
CA LEU A 27 10.28 -12.05 -20.57
C LEU A 27 11.53 -11.74 -19.75
N PRO A 28 12.74 -11.69 -20.34
CA PRO A 28 13.93 -11.27 -19.63
C PRO A 28 13.76 -9.79 -19.32
N LEU A 29 13.13 -9.53 -18.18
CA LEU A 29 12.98 -8.20 -17.62
C LEU A 29 14.38 -7.57 -17.48
N ASP A 30 15.42 -8.38 -17.27
CA ASP A 30 16.82 -7.99 -17.06
C ASP A 30 17.47 -7.13 -18.18
N LEU A 31 16.82 -6.89 -19.33
CA LEU A 31 17.34 -6.08 -20.44
C LEU A 31 16.73 -4.67 -20.56
N ILE A 32 15.85 -4.25 -19.65
CA ILE A 32 15.24 -2.91 -19.71
C ILE A 32 16.17 -1.88 -19.04
N LYS A 33 16.73 -0.97 -19.85
CA LYS A 33 17.53 0.15 -19.34
C LYS A 33 16.69 1.02 -18.40
N LYS A 34 17.23 1.33 -17.22
CA LYS A 34 16.67 2.28 -16.26
C LYS A 34 16.65 3.67 -16.88
N GLU A 35 15.48 4.16 -17.26
CA GLU A 35 15.29 5.51 -17.81
C GLU A 35 14.57 6.43 -16.81
N GLU A 36 14.59 7.74 -17.07
CA GLU A 36 14.13 8.78 -16.15
C GLU A 36 12.68 8.54 -15.70
N ASN A 37 12.47 8.62 -14.38
CA ASN A 37 11.12 8.59 -13.80
C ASN A 37 10.30 9.74 -14.39
N TYR A 38 8.98 9.56 -14.51
CA TYR A 38 8.04 10.64 -14.77
C TYR A 38 7.46 11.12 -13.42
N PRO A 39 8.09 12.09 -12.73
CA PRO A 39 7.63 12.56 -11.44
C PRO A 39 6.41 13.46 -11.61
N LEU A 40 5.37 13.21 -10.83
CA LEU A 40 4.23 14.11 -10.72
C LEU A 40 4.52 15.19 -9.69
N THR A 41 4.26 16.44 -10.06
CA THR A 41 4.46 17.59 -9.18
C THR A 41 3.30 17.77 -8.20
N HIS A 42 3.51 18.58 -7.16
CA HIS A 42 2.43 18.96 -6.25
C HIS A 42 1.24 19.63 -7.00
N SER A 43 1.53 20.42 -8.04
CA SER A 43 0.50 21.05 -8.88
C SER A 43 -0.35 20.05 -9.64
N ASP A 44 0.24 18.95 -10.12
CA ASP A 44 -0.49 17.92 -10.87
C ASP A 44 -1.50 17.22 -9.97
N TYR A 45 -1.07 16.80 -8.77
CA TYR A 45 -1.99 16.21 -7.80
C TYR A 45 -3.08 17.20 -7.33
N ALA A 46 -2.72 18.47 -7.11
CA ALA A 46 -3.70 19.49 -6.76
C ALA A 46 -4.72 19.70 -7.88
N HIS A 47 -4.32 19.56 -9.14
CA HIS A 47 -5.23 19.60 -10.29
C HIS A 47 -6.19 18.40 -10.28
N PHE A 48 -5.70 17.18 -10.09
CA PHE A 48 -6.53 15.97 -10.01
C PHE A 48 -7.56 16.05 -8.86
N GLN A 49 -7.13 16.51 -7.68
CA GLN A 49 -8.03 16.71 -6.54
C GLN A 49 -9.15 17.72 -6.83
N LYS A 50 -8.83 18.82 -7.53
CA LYS A 50 -9.83 19.84 -7.89
C LYS A 50 -10.84 19.34 -8.92
N GLN A 51 -10.38 18.59 -9.92
CA GLN A 51 -11.26 18.11 -11.00
C GLN A 51 -12.21 17.00 -10.54
N ASN A 52 -11.74 16.10 -9.69
CA ASN A 52 -12.43 14.84 -9.42
C ASN A 52 -12.75 14.64 -7.94
N LYS A 53 -13.26 15.65 -7.23
CA LYS A 53 -13.48 15.64 -5.77
C LYS A 53 -14.11 14.36 -5.17
N TYR A 54 -14.88 13.60 -5.96
CA TYR A 54 -15.58 12.38 -5.54
C TYR A 54 -14.98 11.08 -6.09
N GLY A 55 -13.86 11.17 -6.79
CA GLY A 55 -13.30 10.09 -7.59
C GLY A 55 -13.86 10.08 -9.02
N LYS A 56 -13.14 9.38 -9.90
CA LYS A 56 -13.46 9.27 -11.32
C LYS A 56 -13.19 7.83 -11.76
N VAL A 57 -13.99 7.35 -12.71
CA VAL A 57 -13.68 6.11 -13.43
C VAL A 57 -12.90 6.48 -14.69
N ASN A 58 -11.62 6.09 -14.74
CA ASN A 58 -10.79 6.24 -15.93
C ASN A 58 -10.71 4.90 -16.65
N ILE A 59 -11.00 4.89 -17.96
CA ILE A 59 -10.84 3.72 -18.81
C ILE A 59 -9.77 4.04 -19.83
N LEU A 60 -8.70 3.27 -19.84
CA LEU A 60 -7.58 3.45 -20.77
C LEU A 60 -7.20 2.12 -21.42
N ASN A 61 -6.72 2.20 -22.66
CA ASN A 61 -6.18 1.06 -23.37
C ASN A 61 -4.65 1.14 -23.31
N TYR A 62 -4.02 0.26 -22.55
CA TYR A 62 -2.57 0.19 -22.42
C TYR A 62 -2.06 -1.09 -23.09
N LYS A 63 -1.31 -0.96 -24.19
CA LYS A 63 -0.70 -2.08 -24.93
C LYS A 63 -1.67 -3.24 -25.23
N ASN A 64 -2.90 -2.95 -25.65
CA ASN A 64 -3.98 -3.94 -25.89
C ASN A 64 -4.59 -4.60 -24.64
N SER A 65 -4.33 -4.07 -23.45
CA SER A 65 -5.09 -4.37 -22.23
C SER A 65 -6.00 -3.18 -21.90
N LYS A 66 -7.27 -3.44 -21.64
CA LYS A 66 -8.24 -2.46 -21.16
C LYS A 66 -8.11 -2.38 -19.64
N ILE A 67 -7.77 -1.19 -19.14
CA ILE A 67 -7.63 -0.92 -17.70
C ILE A 67 -8.77 0.01 -17.28
N THR A 68 -9.60 -0.46 -16.34
CA THR A 68 -10.68 0.32 -15.71
C THR A 68 -10.24 0.71 -14.30
N MET A 69 -9.88 1.97 -14.10
CA MET A 69 -9.46 2.54 -12.83
C MET A 69 -10.63 3.23 -12.15
N VAL A 70 -11.06 2.72 -10.99
CA VAL A 70 -12.15 3.26 -10.19
C VAL A 70 -11.58 4.05 -9.02
N GLY A 71 -11.62 5.37 -9.11
CA GLY A 71 -11.22 6.28 -8.04
C GLY A 71 -12.28 6.39 -6.93
N THR A 72 -11.86 6.22 -5.68
CA THR A 72 -12.67 6.37 -4.46
C THR A 72 -11.99 7.40 -3.56
N GLN A 73 -12.26 8.70 -3.76
CA GLN A 73 -11.63 9.76 -2.96
C GLN A 73 -12.21 9.81 -1.53
N TYR A 74 -11.84 8.83 -0.69
CA TYR A 74 -12.26 8.66 0.71
C TYR A 74 -13.76 8.49 0.93
N GLN A 75 -14.55 8.45 -0.15
CA GLN A 75 -15.98 8.22 -0.10
C GLN A 75 -16.31 6.75 -0.18
N PHE A 76 -17.30 6.35 0.61
CA PHE A 76 -17.89 5.02 0.53
C PHE A 76 -18.64 4.88 -0.80
N LEU A 77 -18.10 4.10 -1.73
CA LEU A 77 -18.85 3.66 -2.89
C LEU A 77 -19.94 2.67 -2.44
N PRO A 78 -21.21 2.86 -2.86
CA PRO A 78 -22.25 1.90 -2.57
C PRO A 78 -21.93 0.51 -3.16
N ILE A 79 -22.16 -0.56 -2.37
CA ILE A 79 -21.92 -1.96 -2.77
C ILE A 79 -22.49 -2.26 -4.16
N LYS A 80 -23.75 -1.88 -4.40
CA LYS A 80 -24.41 -2.04 -5.72
C LYS A 80 -23.64 -1.41 -6.89
N ASN A 81 -22.99 -0.27 -6.69
CA ASN A 81 -22.27 0.45 -7.74
C ASN A 81 -20.94 -0.25 -8.04
N ILE A 82 -20.22 -0.67 -6.99
CA ILE A 82 -18.98 -1.46 -7.13
C ILE A 82 -19.26 -2.73 -7.94
N TYR A 83 -20.35 -3.44 -7.59
CA TYR A 83 -20.74 -4.66 -8.29
C TYR A 83 -21.16 -4.41 -9.75
N LYS A 84 -21.90 -3.33 -10.03
CA LYS A 84 -22.26 -2.93 -11.39
C LYS A 84 -21.03 -2.62 -12.24
N ILE A 85 -20.03 -1.92 -11.68
CA ILE A 85 -18.77 -1.63 -12.36
C ILE A 85 -18.03 -2.92 -12.69
N LEU A 86 -17.96 -3.87 -11.76
CA LEU A 86 -17.34 -5.18 -11.99
C LEU A 86 -18.06 -5.97 -13.09
N ARG A 87 -19.40 -6.04 -13.06
CA ARG A 87 -20.18 -6.67 -14.13
C ARG A 87 -19.98 -6.01 -15.50
N HIS A 88 -19.86 -4.69 -15.54
CA HIS A 88 -19.70 -3.95 -16.79
C HIS A 88 -18.28 -4.07 -17.35
N SER A 89 -17.27 -3.94 -16.48
CA SER A 89 -15.86 -4.06 -16.87
C SER A 89 -15.44 -5.47 -17.25
N LYS A 90 -16.12 -6.50 -16.71
CA LYS A 90 -15.82 -7.93 -16.94
C LYS A 90 -14.33 -8.23 -16.78
N PRO A 91 -13.75 -7.98 -15.59
CA PRO A 91 -12.33 -8.12 -15.38
C PRO A 91 -11.87 -9.57 -15.49
N ASP A 92 -10.68 -9.77 -16.03
CA ASP A 92 -9.91 -11.02 -15.94
C ASP A 92 -9.05 -11.02 -14.66
N VAL A 93 -8.81 -9.84 -14.09
CA VAL A 93 -8.08 -9.62 -12.83
C VAL A 93 -8.58 -8.34 -12.16
N ILE A 94 -8.70 -8.36 -10.84
CA ILE A 94 -9.10 -7.21 -10.04
C ILE A 94 -7.93 -6.77 -9.16
N CYS A 95 -7.56 -5.49 -9.23
CA CYS A 95 -6.48 -4.93 -8.43
C CYS A 95 -7.08 -4.06 -7.31
N LEU A 96 -6.64 -4.27 -6.08
CA LEU A 96 -7.05 -3.51 -4.92
C LEU A 96 -5.87 -2.73 -4.36
N GLN A 97 -6.06 -1.43 -4.15
CA GLN A 97 -5.09 -0.61 -3.44
C GLN A 97 -5.13 -0.93 -1.93
N VAL A 98 -4.46 -2.02 -1.59
CA VAL A 98 -4.32 -2.54 -0.24
C VAL A 98 -2.87 -2.98 -0.08
N ARG A 99 -2.26 -2.61 1.05
CA ARG A 99 -0.89 -3.02 1.35
C ARG A 99 -0.89 -4.51 1.73
N PRO A 100 -0.05 -5.35 1.10
CA PRO A 100 -0.09 -6.79 1.33
C PRO A 100 0.25 -7.18 2.77
N ASP A 101 1.19 -6.49 3.40
CA ASP A 101 1.61 -6.70 4.80
C ASP A 101 0.55 -6.34 5.86
N GLN A 102 -0.50 -5.60 5.47
CA GLN A 102 -1.61 -5.27 6.37
C GLN A 102 -2.65 -6.38 6.47
N ILE A 103 -2.72 -7.28 5.47
CA ILE A 103 -3.74 -8.35 5.41
C ILE A 103 -3.11 -9.73 5.52
N LEU A 104 -1.97 -9.95 4.86
CA LEU A 104 -1.34 -11.26 4.75
C LEU A 104 -0.45 -11.54 5.96
N ASN A 105 -0.67 -12.65 6.67
CA ASN A 105 0.30 -13.11 7.67
C ASN A 105 1.59 -13.56 6.96
N ASN A 106 2.74 -13.25 7.56
CA ASN A 106 4.07 -13.64 7.06
C ASN A 106 4.42 -13.10 5.66
N PHE A 107 3.84 -11.96 5.25
CA PHE A 107 4.31 -11.27 4.05
C PHE A 107 5.74 -10.78 4.25
N VAL A 108 6.63 -11.07 3.29
CA VAL A 108 8.03 -10.66 3.35
C VAL A 108 8.48 -10.04 2.04
N VAL A 109 9.05 -8.84 2.14
CA VAL A 109 9.71 -8.15 1.03
C VAL A 109 11.14 -8.66 0.88
N ASN A 110 11.31 -9.77 0.14
CA ASN A 110 12.64 -10.30 -0.19
C ASN A 110 13.17 -9.68 -1.49
N ILE A 111 13.93 -8.59 -1.37
CA ILE A 111 14.65 -7.95 -2.49
C ILE A 111 15.90 -8.71 -2.94
N LYS A 112 16.37 -9.68 -2.14
CA LYS A 112 17.46 -10.61 -2.48
C LYS A 112 17.05 -12.01 -2.07
N ASN A 113 16.90 -12.92 -3.03
CA ASN A 113 16.68 -14.33 -2.73
C ASN A 113 17.93 -14.90 -2.03
N PRO A 114 17.82 -15.58 -0.87
CA PRO A 114 18.97 -16.20 -0.20
C PRO A 114 19.70 -17.23 -1.06
N GLU A 115 18.97 -17.93 -1.94
CA GLU A 115 19.51 -19.01 -2.77
C GLU A 115 20.21 -18.47 -4.02
N THR A 116 19.65 -17.44 -4.66
CA THR A 116 20.14 -16.95 -5.95
C THR A 116 20.82 -15.58 -5.88
N GLY A 117 20.62 -14.83 -4.79
CA GLY A 117 21.06 -13.43 -4.65
C GLY A 117 20.18 -12.41 -5.39
N TYR A 118 19.24 -12.84 -6.23
CA TYR A 118 18.42 -11.98 -7.11
C TYR A 118 16.96 -11.86 -6.66
N PHE A 119 16.26 -10.81 -7.09
CA PHE A 119 14.84 -10.63 -6.84
C PHE A 119 14.00 -11.56 -7.73
N SER A 120 13.09 -12.33 -7.14
CA SER A 120 12.14 -13.17 -7.89
C SER A 120 10.78 -12.49 -8.02
N SER A 121 10.54 -11.87 -9.18
CA SER A 121 9.24 -11.26 -9.52
C SER A 121 8.09 -12.27 -9.43
N SER A 122 8.32 -13.51 -9.85
CA SER A 122 7.31 -14.58 -9.80
C SER A 122 6.94 -14.95 -8.36
N ARG A 123 7.92 -15.11 -7.46
CA ARG A 123 7.69 -15.38 -6.03
C ARG A 123 6.96 -14.21 -5.37
N TYR A 124 7.34 -12.97 -5.69
CA TYR A 124 6.65 -11.80 -5.15
C TYR A 124 5.19 -11.71 -5.64
N PHE A 125 4.95 -11.90 -6.94
CA PHE A 125 3.59 -11.91 -7.50
C PHE A 125 2.71 -12.99 -6.88
N LYS A 126 3.26 -14.18 -6.59
CA LYS A 126 2.52 -15.25 -5.88
C LYS A 126 2.11 -14.82 -4.46
N GLN A 127 2.85 -13.94 -3.80
CA GLN A 127 2.47 -13.43 -2.48
C GLN A 127 1.30 -12.45 -2.57
N ILE A 128 1.31 -11.54 -3.55
CA ILE A 128 0.29 -10.48 -3.65
C ILE A 128 -0.95 -10.86 -4.46
N GLN A 129 -0.87 -11.94 -5.25
CA GLN A 129 -2.02 -12.52 -5.95
C GLN A 129 -2.80 -13.43 -5.01
N LYS A 130 -4.10 -13.19 -4.93
CA LYS A 130 -5.00 -13.82 -3.96
C LYS A 130 -6.35 -14.15 -4.57
N ASP A 131 -7.01 -15.15 -4.03
CA ASP A 131 -8.39 -15.45 -4.36
C ASP A 131 -9.35 -14.54 -3.57
N GLY A 132 -10.59 -14.42 -4.05
CA GLY A 132 -11.63 -13.61 -3.41
C GLY A 132 -11.80 -13.88 -1.92
N PHE A 133 -11.82 -15.15 -1.56
CA PHE A 133 -12.02 -15.57 -0.18
C PHE A 133 -10.83 -15.22 0.74
N GLU A 134 -9.59 -15.16 0.20
CA GLU A 134 -8.36 -14.99 0.98
C GLU A 134 -8.34 -13.60 1.62
N ILE A 135 -8.85 -12.61 0.89
CA ILE A 135 -8.83 -11.20 1.32
C ILE A 135 -10.23 -10.69 1.70
N MET A 136 -11.19 -11.60 1.93
CA MET A 136 -12.53 -11.27 2.43
C MET A 136 -12.43 -10.79 3.89
N PRO A 137 -12.84 -9.55 4.23
CA PRO A 137 -12.63 -9.02 5.58
C PRO A 137 -13.35 -9.78 6.69
N SER A 138 -14.59 -10.22 6.47
CA SER A 138 -15.32 -11.07 7.42
C SER A 138 -16.54 -11.77 6.80
N SER A 139 -17.05 -12.79 7.49
CA SER A 139 -18.36 -13.42 7.18
C SER A 139 -19.50 -12.42 7.13
N GLN A 140 -19.49 -11.46 8.06
CA GLN A 140 -20.54 -10.45 8.17
C GLN A 140 -20.55 -9.54 6.95
N HIS A 141 -19.38 -9.13 6.45
CA HIS A 141 -19.30 -8.34 5.21
C HIS A 141 -19.85 -9.13 4.02
N ARG A 142 -19.48 -10.41 3.88
CA ARG A 142 -20.03 -11.30 2.84
C ARG A 142 -21.56 -11.37 2.88
N LYS A 143 -22.14 -11.62 4.07
CA LYS A 143 -23.60 -11.68 4.25
C LYS A 143 -24.28 -10.35 3.92
N ARG A 144 -23.69 -9.23 4.37
CA ARG A 144 -24.20 -7.88 4.08
C ARG A 144 -24.18 -7.57 2.58
N ILE A 145 -23.10 -7.91 1.87
CA ILE A 145 -23.01 -7.71 0.42
C ILE A 145 -24.11 -8.47 -0.28
N LEU A 146 -24.30 -9.74 0.08
CA LEU A 146 -25.36 -10.55 -0.49
C LEU A 146 -26.75 -9.92 -0.28
N GLN A 147 -27.07 -9.54 0.97
CA GLN A 147 -28.34 -8.92 1.30
C GLN A 147 -28.55 -7.60 0.53
N ASP A 148 -27.52 -6.76 0.43
CA ASP A 148 -27.58 -5.52 -0.34
C ASP A 148 -27.84 -5.78 -1.82
N LEU A 149 -27.14 -6.75 -2.42
CA LEU A 149 -27.31 -7.08 -3.83
C LEU A 149 -28.67 -7.73 -4.14
N GLN A 150 -29.23 -8.51 -3.21
CA GLN A 150 -30.60 -9.02 -3.29
C GLN A 150 -31.63 -7.89 -3.19
N LYS A 151 -31.49 -7.02 -2.18
CA LYS A 151 -32.38 -5.85 -1.99
C LYS A 151 -32.39 -4.92 -3.20
N ASN A 152 -31.26 -4.80 -3.90
CA ASN A 152 -31.12 -3.98 -5.10
C ASN A 152 -31.46 -4.74 -6.41
N ASN A 153 -32.06 -5.93 -6.34
CA ASN A 153 -32.43 -6.77 -7.49
C ASN A 153 -31.26 -7.05 -8.46
N ILE A 154 -30.02 -7.06 -7.95
CA ILE A 154 -28.83 -7.43 -8.73
C ILE A 154 -28.71 -8.96 -8.80
N PHE A 155 -29.17 -9.65 -7.76
CA PHE A 155 -29.35 -11.10 -7.73
C PHE A 155 -30.83 -11.46 -7.63
N VAL A 156 -31.24 -12.45 -8.42
CA VAL A 156 -32.63 -12.97 -8.46
C VAL A 156 -32.71 -14.41 -7.93
N SER A 157 -31.60 -15.15 -7.86
CA SER A 157 -31.58 -16.56 -7.43
C SER A 157 -31.27 -16.73 -5.94
N GLN A 158 -31.97 -17.69 -5.30
CA GLN A 158 -31.57 -18.25 -4.00
C GLN A 158 -30.18 -18.87 -4.11
N ILE A 159 -29.31 -18.56 -3.16
CA ILE A 159 -27.98 -19.15 -3.09
C ILE A 159 -28.09 -20.60 -2.63
N GLN A 160 -27.36 -21.49 -3.30
CA GLN A 160 -27.26 -22.88 -2.88
C GLN A 160 -26.53 -22.96 -1.52
N ASN A 161 -27.02 -23.83 -0.62
CA ASN A 161 -26.42 -24.12 0.70
C ASN A 161 -24.92 -24.51 0.66
N LYS A 162 -24.37 -24.84 -0.52
CA LYS A 162 -22.94 -25.11 -0.76
C LYS A 162 -22.03 -23.93 -0.42
N ASP A 163 -22.47 -22.68 -0.63
CA ASP A 163 -21.64 -21.49 -0.39
C ASP A 163 -21.38 -21.26 1.11
N GLU A 164 -22.34 -21.59 1.98
CA GLU A 164 -22.18 -21.45 3.43
C GLU A 164 -21.31 -22.57 4.04
N GLN A 165 -21.50 -23.83 3.62
CA GLN A 165 -20.67 -24.95 4.09
C GLN A 165 -19.22 -24.84 3.64
N HIS A 166 -18.99 -24.46 2.37
CA HIS A 166 -17.64 -24.24 1.85
C HIS A 166 -16.94 -23.13 2.65
N TYR A 167 -17.66 -22.06 2.99
CA TYR A 167 -17.09 -20.95 3.73
C TYR A 167 -16.84 -21.28 5.21
N GLN A 168 -17.69 -22.05 5.88
CA GLN A 168 -17.47 -22.45 7.29
C GLN A 168 -16.23 -23.32 7.47
N ASN A 169 -16.04 -24.34 6.61
CA ASN A 169 -14.83 -25.18 6.64
C ASN A 169 -13.58 -24.37 6.32
N TYR A 170 -13.72 -23.36 5.46
CA TYR A 170 -12.64 -22.47 5.07
C TYR A 170 -12.30 -21.41 6.14
N GLN A 171 -13.27 -20.88 6.88
CA GLN A 171 -13.04 -19.96 8.01
C GLN A 171 -12.14 -20.57 9.11
N GLN A 172 -12.20 -21.89 9.30
CA GLN A 172 -11.31 -22.60 10.21
C GLN A 172 -9.84 -22.58 9.74
N GLN A 173 -9.61 -22.48 8.43
CA GLN A 173 -8.28 -22.36 7.82
C GLN A 173 -7.80 -20.89 7.78
N ILE A 174 -8.67 -19.92 7.48
CA ILE A 174 -8.37 -18.48 7.44
C ILE A 174 -7.93 -17.93 8.79
N LYS A 175 -8.57 -18.33 9.90
CA LYS A 175 -8.26 -17.80 11.25
C LYS A 175 -6.78 -17.94 11.63
N LYS A 176 -6.01 -18.79 10.94
CA LYS A 176 -4.57 -18.99 11.14
C LYS A 176 -3.70 -18.10 10.24
N GLN A 177 -4.22 -17.46 9.19
CA GLN A 177 -3.43 -16.89 8.09
C GLN A 177 -3.64 -15.39 7.78
N TYR A 178 -4.61 -14.71 8.41
CA TYR A 178 -4.92 -13.32 8.05
C TYR A 178 -5.07 -12.40 9.26
N LYS A 179 -4.49 -11.19 9.16
CA LYS A 179 -4.72 -10.11 10.14
C LYS A 179 -6.04 -9.41 9.81
N PRO A 180 -6.86 -9.03 10.81
CA PRO A 180 -8.02 -8.18 10.56
C PRO A 180 -7.54 -6.87 9.91
N TYR A 181 -8.08 -6.56 8.72
CA TYR A 181 -7.73 -5.33 8.02
C TYR A 181 -8.13 -4.11 8.86
N GLN A 182 -7.13 -3.42 9.41
CA GLN A 182 -7.32 -2.13 10.02
C GLN A 182 -7.46 -1.12 8.87
N HIS A 183 -8.64 -0.52 8.72
CA HIS A 183 -8.90 0.47 7.67
C HIS A 183 -8.06 1.72 7.90
N LYS A 184 -6.80 1.67 7.44
CA LYS A 184 -5.80 2.67 7.79
C LYS A 184 -5.72 3.84 6.83
N GLU A 185 -5.98 3.69 5.51
CA GLU A 185 -5.75 4.85 4.61
C GLU A 185 -6.41 4.84 3.20
N ARG A 186 -6.81 3.69 2.63
CA ARG A 186 -7.00 3.59 1.16
C ARG A 186 -8.40 3.23 0.69
N LEU A 187 -8.77 1.96 0.83
CA LEU A 187 -10.06 1.42 0.38
C LEU A 187 -10.94 1.07 1.57
N SER A 188 -12.24 1.34 1.42
CA SER A 188 -13.24 0.91 2.38
C SER A 188 -13.35 -0.60 2.45
N LEU A 189 -13.70 -1.12 3.64
CA LEU A 189 -13.99 -2.54 3.85
C LEU A 189 -15.07 -3.04 2.89
N ASP A 190 -16.11 -2.24 2.63
CA ASP A 190 -17.17 -2.57 1.67
C ASP A 190 -16.62 -2.71 0.24
N THR A 191 -15.61 -1.92 -0.15
CA THR A 191 -14.99 -2.02 -1.48
C THR A 191 -14.19 -3.31 -1.61
N ILE A 192 -13.32 -3.58 -0.63
CA ILE A 192 -12.52 -4.81 -0.59
C ILE A 192 -13.46 -6.01 -0.61
N ALA A 193 -14.43 -6.06 0.30
CA ALA A 193 -15.35 -7.17 0.43
C ALA A 193 -16.21 -7.38 -0.83
N THR A 194 -16.71 -6.32 -1.48
CA THR A 194 -17.53 -6.46 -2.70
C THR A 194 -16.71 -6.97 -3.87
N ALA A 195 -15.46 -6.50 -4.02
CA ALA A 195 -14.53 -7.01 -5.02
C ALA A 195 -14.18 -8.47 -4.77
N SER A 196 -13.86 -8.83 -3.52
CA SER A 196 -13.63 -10.20 -3.06
C SER A 196 -14.79 -11.13 -3.38
N PHE A 197 -16.02 -10.70 -3.05
CA PHE A 197 -17.23 -11.48 -3.30
C PHE A 197 -17.47 -11.71 -4.81
N TYR A 198 -17.26 -10.70 -5.64
CA TYR A 198 -17.37 -10.85 -7.09
C TYR A 198 -16.28 -11.78 -7.64
N ALA A 199 -15.03 -11.61 -7.18
CA ALA A 199 -13.89 -12.41 -7.60
C ALA A 199 -14.09 -13.90 -7.30
N GLU A 200 -14.52 -14.22 -6.08
CA GLU A 200 -14.82 -15.60 -5.67
C GLU A 200 -15.88 -16.25 -6.58
N ARG A 201 -16.97 -15.54 -6.87
CA ARG A 201 -18.07 -16.09 -7.69
C ARG A 201 -17.71 -16.32 -9.14
N ASN A 202 -16.70 -15.62 -9.65
CA ASN A 202 -16.32 -15.67 -11.07
C ASN A 202 -14.93 -16.30 -11.27
N ASN A 203 -14.30 -16.84 -10.23
CA ASN A 203 -12.93 -17.38 -10.24
C ASN A 203 -11.91 -16.39 -10.82
N ILE A 204 -11.99 -15.12 -10.41
CA ILE A 204 -11.10 -14.05 -10.86
C ILE A 204 -10.03 -13.81 -9.79
N PRO A 205 -8.74 -13.74 -10.15
CA PRO A 205 -7.69 -13.39 -9.20
C PRO A 205 -7.77 -11.92 -8.75
N LEU A 206 -7.43 -11.70 -7.49
CA LEU A 206 -7.20 -10.38 -6.90
C LEU A 206 -5.71 -10.09 -6.76
N ILE A 207 -5.31 -8.84 -6.95
CA ILE A 207 -3.93 -8.37 -6.77
C ILE A 207 -3.93 -7.26 -5.72
N LEU A 208 -3.15 -7.45 -4.65
CA LEU A 208 -2.85 -6.41 -3.67
C LEU A 208 -1.74 -5.51 -4.24
N MET A 209 -2.12 -4.34 -4.72
CA MET A 209 -1.23 -3.49 -5.53
C MET A 209 -0.70 -2.25 -4.81
N ASP A 210 -0.92 -2.05 -3.50
CA ASP A 210 -0.27 -0.94 -2.80
C ASP A 210 1.14 -1.31 -2.30
N LEU A 211 1.98 -0.30 -2.13
CA LEU A 211 3.35 -0.43 -1.67
C LEU A 211 3.37 -0.96 -0.23
N PRO A 212 4.17 -1.99 0.10
CA PRO A 212 4.26 -2.49 1.47
C PRO A 212 4.64 -1.42 2.48
N GLU A 213 4.11 -1.47 3.70
CA GLU A 213 4.27 -0.40 4.69
C GLU A 213 5.74 -0.15 5.00
N ILE A 214 6.54 -1.21 5.12
CA ILE A 214 7.98 -1.13 5.36
C ILE A 214 8.71 -0.31 4.29
N VAL A 215 8.37 -0.51 3.02
CA VAL A 215 8.99 0.21 1.90
C VAL A 215 8.47 1.64 1.86
N PHE A 216 7.16 1.84 2.03
CA PHE A 216 6.52 3.14 2.10
C PHE A 216 7.12 4.05 3.18
N ARG A 217 7.25 3.52 4.41
CA ARG A 217 7.80 4.27 5.55
C ARG A 217 9.28 4.56 5.36
N GLN A 218 10.03 3.57 4.87
CA GLN A 218 11.45 3.74 4.62
C GLN A 218 11.71 4.79 3.52
N GLU A 219 10.90 4.83 2.46
CA GLU A 219 10.98 5.87 1.43
C GLU A 219 10.82 7.26 2.04
N ILE A 220 9.73 7.49 2.79
CA ILE A 220 9.46 8.79 3.40
C ILE A 220 10.57 9.17 4.40
N ALA A 221 10.99 8.24 5.24
CA ALA A 221 12.04 8.47 6.23
C ALA A 221 13.40 8.77 5.56
N ASN A 222 13.73 8.11 4.46
CA ASN A 222 15.01 8.29 3.78
C ASN A 222 15.06 9.57 2.96
N GLN A 223 13.95 10.01 2.37
CA GLN A 223 13.91 11.21 1.53
C GLN A 223 13.79 12.54 2.32
N ASN A 224 13.40 12.46 3.60
CA ASN A 224 13.13 13.64 4.41
C ASN A 224 14.05 13.71 5.63
N THR A 225 14.49 14.91 5.98
CA THR A 225 15.13 15.16 7.27
C THR A 225 14.11 15.10 8.41
N VAL A 226 14.58 14.93 9.66
CA VAL A 226 13.70 14.98 10.85
C VAL A 226 12.92 16.30 10.87
N MET A 227 13.60 17.42 10.62
CA MET A 227 12.96 18.75 10.59
C MET A 227 11.88 18.86 9.52
N GLN A 228 12.11 18.32 8.32
CA GLN A 228 11.09 18.30 7.26
C GLN A 228 9.87 17.48 7.68
N LEU A 229 10.07 16.28 8.23
CA LEU A 229 8.96 15.46 8.74
C LEU A 229 8.20 16.14 9.88
N GLN A 230 8.89 16.83 10.79
CA GLN A 230 8.25 17.61 11.86
C GLN A 230 7.39 18.74 11.32
N GLN A 231 7.87 19.49 10.31
CA GLN A 231 7.10 20.57 9.68
C GLN A 231 5.86 20.05 8.96
N LEU A 232 6.02 18.96 8.19
CA LEU A 232 4.91 18.27 7.52
C LEU A 232 3.87 17.82 8.54
N PHE A 233 4.31 17.09 9.57
CA PHE A 233 3.48 16.58 10.66
C PHE A 233 2.72 17.68 11.38
N THR A 234 3.39 18.76 11.77
CA THR A 234 2.79 19.92 12.45
C THR A 234 1.65 20.50 11.61
N LYS A 235 1.89 20.72 10.32
CA LYS A 235 0.88 21.29 9.43
C LYS A 235 -0.31 20.34 9.25
N CYS A 236 -0.06 19.04 9.05
CA CYS A 236 -1.10 18.03 8.92
C CYS A 236 -1.96 17.91 10.18
N ALA A 237 -1.34 17.82 11.36
CA ALA A 237 -2.02 17.73 12.65
C ALA A 237 -2.89 18.96 12.95
N ARG A 238 -2.45 20.15 12.53
CA ARG A 238 -3.23 21.38 12.66
C ARG A 238 -4.40 21.44 11.69
N LEU A 239 -4.18 21.13 10.41
CA LEU A 239 -5.17 21.31 9.36
C LEU A 239 -6.25 20.23 9.35
N ILE A 240 -6.01 19.06 9.94
CA ILE A 240 -7.03 18.00 10.03
C ILE A 240 -8.29 18.45 10.78
N ALA A 241 -8.19 19.42 11.69
CA ALA A 241 -9.34 20.03 12.36
C ALA A 241 -10.33 20.69 11.38
N ARG A 242 -9.89 21.04 10.16
CA ARG A 242 -10.73 21.63 9.11
C ARG A 242 -11.49 20.59 8.29
N GLU A 243 -11.12 19.32 8.38
CA GLU A 243 -11.68 18.22 7.60
C GLU A 243 -12.25 17.13 8.53
N PRO A 244 -13.33 17.42 9.29
CA PRO A 244 -13.91 16.48 10.25
C PRO A 244 -14.44 15.21 9.59
N ASP A 245 -14.86 15.29 8.32
CA ASP A 245 -15.41 14.17 7.55
C ASP A 245 -14.34 13.28 6.90
N LEU A 246 -13.06 13.65 7.03
CA LEU A 246 -11.95 12.86 6.49
C LEU A 246 -11.88 11.50 7.19
N LYS A 247 -11.90 10.43 6.40
CA LYS A 247 -11.88 9.05 6.90
C LYS A 247 -10.72 8.27 6.28
N PRO A 248 -9.80 7.71 7.11
CA PRO A 248 -9.73 7.86 8.56
C PRO A 248 -9.29 9.28 8.97
N HIS A 249 -9.69 9.72 10.16
CA HIS A 249 -9.39 11.06 10.66
C HIS A 249 -8.00 11.10 11.31
N THR A 250 -6.98 10.83 10.51
CA THR A 250 -5.56 10.80 10.91
C THR A 250 -4.75 11.86 10.18
N PRO A 251 -3.66 12.38 10.79
CA PRO A 251 -2.79 13.33 10.12
C PRO A 251 -2.20 12.82 8.79
N LEU A 252 -2.04 11.50 8.62
CA LEU A 252 -1.61 10.92 7.35
C LEU A 252 -2.65 11.09 6.24
N SER A 253 -3.95 10.93 6.52
CA SER A 253 -5.00 11.23 5.53
C SER A 253 -4.91 12.68 5.04
N MET A 254 -4.60 13.61 5.95
CA MET A 254 -4.35 15.02 5.60
C MET A 254 -3.04 15.19 4.81
N ALA A 255 -2.01 14.39 5.11
CA ALA A 255 -0.75 14.42 4.38
C ALA A 255 -0.88 13.99 2.92
N PHE A 256 -1.76 13.04 2.57
CA PHE A 256 -2.04 12.72 1.16
C PHE A 256 -2.69 13.88 0.40
N GLN A 257 -3.45 14.74 1.09
CA GLN A 257 -4.05 15.90 0.45
C GLN A 257 -3.04 17.03 0.27
N LEU A 258 -2.25 17.32 1.31
CA LEU A 258 -1.33 18.47 1.34
C LEU A 258 0.02 18.20 0.67
N TYR A 259 0.49 16.95 0.70
CA TYR A 259 1.82 16.56 0.21
C TYR A 259 1.80 15.26 -0.59
N PRO A 260 0.88 15.11 -1.57
CA PRO A 260 0.72 13.88 -2.33
C PRO A 260 2.02 13.42 -3.01
N GLN A 261 2.86 14.33 -3.49
CA GLN A 261 4.16 14.00 -4.09
C GLN A 261 5.12 13.29 -3.11
N ILE A 262 4.99 13.53 -1.80
CA ILE A 262 5.83 12.85 -0.79
C ILE A 262 5.24 11.48 -0.42
N PHE A 263 3.92 11.39 -0.37
CA PHE A 263 3.22 10.25 0.24
C PHE A 263 2.53 9.31 -0.77
N LEU A 264 2.43 9.67 -2.04
CA LEU A 264 1.75 8.88 -3.09
C LEU A 264 2.68 8.51 -4.24
N GLU A 265 3.67 9.34 -4.58
CA GLU A 265 4.51 9.15 -5.79
C GLU A 265 5.10 7.73 -5.88
N LYS A 266 5.71 7.24 -4.81
CA LYS A 266 6.32 5.89 -4.82
C LYS A 266 5.27 4.77 -4.92
N SER A 267 4.11 4.96 -4.32
CA SER A 267 2.97 4.04 -4.42
C SER A 267 2.42 4.03 -5.86
N ASP A 268 2.33 5.19 -6.52
CA ASP A 268 1.92 5.31 -7.91
C ASP A 268 2.92 4.62 -8.86
N GLN A 269 4.22 4.83 -8.66
CA GLN A 269 5.27 4.17 -9.43
C GLN A 269 5.22 2.64 -9.30
N TYR A 270 5.04 2.15 -8.06
CA TYR A 270 4.87 0.73 -7.79
C TYR A 270 3.61 0.15 -8.46
N MET A 271 2.46 0.79 -8.30
CA MET A 271 1.20 0.37 -8.91
C MET A 271 1.26 0.34 -10.44
N ALA A 272 1.86 1.37 -11.06
CA ALA A 272 2.08 1.39 -12.50
C ALA A 272 2.92 0.18 -12.96
N THR A 273 3.98 -0.15 -12.21
CA THR A 273 4.84 -1.31 -12.50
C THR A 273 4.09 -2.63 -12.35
N VAL A 274 3.22 -2.75 -11.33
CA VAL A 274 2.34 -3.93 -11.17
C VAL A 274 1.41 -4.07 -12.37
N LEU A 275 0.76 -3.00 -12.84
CA LEU A 275 -0.12 -3.02 -14.01
C LEU A 275 0.61 -3.41 -15.30
N GLN A 276 1.84 -2.91 -15.48
CA GLN A 276 2.69 -3.32 -16.60
C GLN A 276 3.03 -4.81 -16.56
N ALA A 277 3.31 -5.37 -15.38
CA ALA A 277 3.58 -6.79 -15.21
C ALA A 277 2.32 -7.66 -15.41
N LEU A 278 1.13 -7.19 -15.03
CA LEU A 278 -0.13 -7.87 -15.33
C LEU A 278 -0.41 -7.90 -16.85
N HIS A 279 -0.13 -6.81 -17.55
CA HIS A 279 -0.18 -6.79 -19.00
C HIS A 279 0.80 -7.82 -19.61
N ALA A 280 2.05 -7.90 -19.12
CA ALA A 280 3.03 -8.89 -19.57
C ALA A 280 2.57 -10.34 -19.30
N LYS A 281 1.81 -10.57 -18.22
CA LYS A 281 1.13 -11.84 -17.91
C LYS A 281 -0.12 -12.10 -18.76
N LYS A 282 -0.40 -11.27 -19.76
CA LYS A 282 -1.48 -11.40 -20.76
C LYS A 282 -2.90 -11.16 -20.23
N PHE A 283 -3.07 -10.52 -19.07
CA PHE A 283 -4.41 -10.07 -18.64
C PHE A 283 -4.95 -8.98 -19.58
N LYS A 284 -6.18 -9.14 -20.08
CA LYS A 284 -6.78 -8.24 -21.08
C LYS A 284 -7.70 -7.21 -20.45
N ASN A 285 -8.50 -7.59 -19.47
CA ASN A 285 -9.42 -6.71 -18.75
C ASN A 285 -8.96 -6.57 -17.30
N ILE A 286 -8.38 -5.44 -16.94
CA ILE A 286 -7.88 -5.16 -15.60
C ILE A 286 -8.81 -4.13 -14.96
N THR A 287 -9.37 -4.43 -13.78
CA THR A 287 -10.16 -3.45 -13.02
C THR A 287 -9.48 -3.13 -11.70
N CYS A 288 -9.25 -1.84 -11.44
CA CYS A 288 -8.51 -1.35 -10.29
C CYS A 288 -9.42 -0.51 -9.38
N PHE A 289 -9.36 -0.72 -8.07
CA PHE A 289 -9.96 0.20 -7.09
C PHE A 289 -8.85 0.98 -6.37
N LEU A 290 -8.94 2.30 -6.44
CA LEU A 290 -7.87 3.23 -6.09
C LEU A 290 -8.41 4.38 -5.24
N GLY A 291 -7.73 4.73 -4.16
CA GLY A 291 -8.01 5.91 -3.35
C GLY A 291 -7.16 7.13 -3.73
N ASN A 292 -7.28 8.22 -2.96
CA ASN A 292 -6.32 9.34 -2.95
C ASN A 292 -5.97 9.95 -4.33
N THR A 293 -6.93 10.04 -5.26
CA THR A 293 -6.74 10.54 -6.64
C THR A 293 -5.87 9.65 -7.55
N GLN A 294 -5.48 8.47 -7.08
CA GLN A 294 -4.50 7.63 -7.80
C GLN A 294 -5.06 6.98 -9.07
N SER A 295 -6.38 7.06 -9.30
CA SER A 295 -6.98 6.76 -10.61
C SER A 295 -6.54 7.73 -11.70
N ASP A 296 -6.27 8.99 -11.37
CA ASP A 296 -5.83 10.01 -12.33
C ASP A 296 -4.31 9.98 -12.49
N SER A 297 -3.56 9.96 -11.38
CA SER A 297 -2.09 9.92 -11.43
C SER A 297 -1.57 8.65 -12.12
N LEU A 298 -2.18 7.49 -11.91
CA LEU A 298 -1.77 6.26 -12.60
C LEU A 298 -2.07 6.30 -14.10
N ALA A 299 -3.19 6.89 -14.50
CA ALA A 299 -3.50 7.03 -15.92
C ALA A 299 -2.46 7.92 -16.62
N GLU A 300 -2.06 9.01 -15.96
CA GLU A 300 -1.03 9.92 -16.42
C GLU A 300 0.35 9.23 -16.48
N ILE A 301 0.75 8.53 -15.41
CA ILE A 301 2.04 7.81 -15.35
C ILE A 301 2.12 6.72 -16.41
N LEU A 302 1.07 5.89 -16.59
CA LEU A 302 1.09 4.83 -17.60
C LEU A 302 1.18 5.36 -19.03
N SER A 303 0.73 6.59 -19.27
CA SER A 303 0.76 7.23 -20.60
C SER A 303 2.16 7.75 -20.95
N HIS A 304 2.96 8.14 -19.96
CA HIS A 304 4.25 8.80 -20.15
C HIS A 304 5.46 7.97 -19.73
N ARG A 305 5.28 6.95 -18.89
CA ARG A 305 6.37 6.17 -18.30
C ARG A 305 6.71 4.93 -19.12
N LYS A 306 8.01 4.65 -19.27
CA LYS A 306 8.52 3.36 -19.77
C LYS A 306 8.36 2.24 -18.72
N THR A 307 8.70 1.01 -19.10
CA THR A 307 8.53 -0.17 -18.22
C THR A 307 9.64 -0.24 -17.16
N HIS A 308 9.30 -0.55 -15.91
CA HIS A 308 10.26 -0.67 -14.79
C HIS A 308 10.26 -2.05 -14.15
N HIS A 309 11.31 -2.35 -13.36
CA HIS A 309 11.38 -3.56 -12.56
C HIS A 309 10.72 -3.37 -11.20
N LEU A 310 9.95 -4.38 -10.80
CA LEU A 310 9.36 -4.42 -9.47
C LEU A 310 10.44 -4.40 -8.37
N ALA A 311 11.62 -4.97 -8.64
CA ALA A 311 12.78 -4.88 -7.77
C ALA A 311 13.22 -3.43 -7.50
N ASP A 312 13.23 -2.58 -8.53
CA ASP A 312 13.58 -1.16 -8.39
C ASP A 312 12.55 -0.39 -7.56
N GLU A 313 11.28 -0.80 -7.64
CA GLU A 313 10.20 -0.17 -6.86
C GLU A 313 10.20 -0.58 -5.40
N LEU A 314 10.60 -1.82 -5.12
CA LEU A 314 10.68 -2.36 -3.76
C LEU A 314 12.03 -2.09 -3.10
N ALA A 315 13.04 -1.71 -3.88
CA ALA A 315 14.33 -1.32 -3.35
C ALA A 315 14.17 -0.06 -2.48
N PRO A 316 14.68 -0.08 -1.25
CA PRO A 316 14.58 1.09 -0.39
C PRO A 316 15.35 2.26 -1.00
N ALA A 317 14.78 3.46 -0.94
CA ALA A 317 15.51 4.66 -1.29
C ALA A 317 16.84 4.75 -0.52
N LYS A 318 17.85 5.30 -1.19
CA LYS A 318 19.09 5.68 -0.51
C LYS A 318 18.76 6.74 0.54
N VAL A 319 19.38 6.63 1.71
CA VAL A 319 19.25 7.65 2.74
C VAL A 319 19.74 8.97 2.16
N LYS A 320 18.93 10.02 2.25
CA LYS A 320 19.36 11.37 1.95
C LYS A 320 20.35 11.80 3.03
N HIS A 321 21.64 11.64 2.75
CA HIS A 321 22.69 12.07 3.65
C HIS A 321 22.63 13.58 3.81
N SER A 322 22.83 14.06 5.04
CA SER A 322 23.27 15.43 5.23
C SER A 322 24.69 15.52 4.67
N LEU A 323 25.05 16.63 4.02
CA LEU A 323 26.44 16.89 3.61
C LEU A 323 27.43 16.80 4.79
N VAL A 324 26.92 16.86 6.02
CA VAL A 324 27.69 17.02 7.26
C VAL A 324 27.81 15.71 8.07
N ARG A 325 26.87 14.77 7.96
CA ARG A 325 26.93 13.50 8.72
C ARG A 325 26.00 12.40 8.18
N ASP A 326 26.38 11.16 8.51
CA ASP A 326 25.54 9.98 8.36
C ASP A 326 24.32 10.01 9.30
N ILE A 327 23.25 9.33 8.88
CA ILE A 327 22.03 9.23 9.69
C ILE A 327 22.27 8.33 10.90
N THR A 328 21.87 8.78 12.09
CA THR A 328 22.01 7.96 13.30
C THR A 328 20.79 7.04 13.50
N ALA A 329 20.95 5.98 14.29
CA ALA A 329 19.84 5.10 14.64
C ALA A 329 18.74 5.87 15.41
N GLU A 330 19.11 6.84 16.23
CA GLU A 330 18.20 7.72 16.96
C GLU A 330 17.40 8.63 16.02
N GLU A 331 18.04 9.18 14.98
CA GLU A 331 17.34 9.96 13.96
C GLU A 331 16.33 9.09 13.21
N ILE A 332 16.67 7.84 12.88
CA ILE A 332 15.75 6.89 12.25
C ILE A 332 14.56 6.61 13.18
N VAL A 333 14.83 6.34 14.46
CA VAL A 333 13.78 6.14 15.47
C VAL A 333 12.84 7.34 15.52
N GLU A 334 13.38 8.56 15.54
CA GLU A 334 12.58 9.78 15.59
C GLU A 334 11.71 9.97 14.34
N LYS A 335 12.27 9.74 13.15
CA LYS A 335 11.48 9.78 11.89
C LYS A 335 10.34 8.78 11.93
N HIS A 336 10.60 7.55 12.37
CA HIS A 336 9.58 6.50 12.46
C HIS A 336 8.54 6.78 13.54
N SER A 337 8.91 7.35 14.69
CA SER A 337 7.94 7.81 15.70
C SER A 337 6.98 8.87 15.14
N ILE A 338 7.47 9.83 14.34
CA ILE A 338 6.60 10.81 13.68
C ILE A 338 5.63 10.12 12.72
N LEU A 339 6.12 9.16 11.93
CA LEU A 339 5.28 8.38 11.00
C LEU A 339 4.23 7.55 11.73
N ASP A 340 4.56 6.94 12.87
CA ASP A 340 3.58 6.21 13.69
C ASP A 340 2.45 7.16 14.13
N VAL A 341 2.78 8.37 14.62
CA VAL A 341 1.76 9.35 15.04
C VAL A 341 0.95 9.89 13.86
N LEU A 342 1.57 10.06 12.69
CA LEU A 342 0.84 10.40 11.46
C LEU A 342 -0.21 9.34 11.11
N MET A 343 0.17 8.06 11.16
CA MET A 343 -0.66 6.92 10.77
C MET A 343 -1.81 6.65 11.74
N HIS A 344 -1.53 6.61 13.04
CA HIS A 344 -2.49 6.20 14.05
C HIS A 344 -3.30 7.39 14.63
N GLY A 345 -2.80 8.61 14.52
CA GLY A 345 -3.54 9.81 14.96
C GLY A 345 -3.98 9.72 16.44
N LYS A 346 -5.30 9.85 16.67
CA LYS A 346 -5.89 9.85 18.03
C LYS A 346 -5.79 8.49 18.73
N ASP A 347 -5.71 7.40 17.96
CA ASP A 347 -5.66 6.04 18.50
C ASP A 347 -4.41 5.82 19.35
N ILE A 348 -3.31 6.53 19.05
CA ILE A 348 -2.09 6.52 19.89
C ILE A 348 -2.37 6.96 21.32
N VAL A 349 -3.25 7.93 21.53
CA VAL A 349 -3.54 8.45 22.87
C VAL A 349 -4.52 7.54 23.61
N GLN A 350 -5.42 6.89 22.87
CA GLN A 350 -6.54 6.14 23.44
C GLN A 350 -6.22 4.66 23.68
N ASP A 351 -5.34 4.08 22.85
CA ASP A 351 -5.13 2.64 22.80
C ASP A 351 -3.65 2.25 22.63
N PHE A 352 -2.75 3.09 23.14
CA PHE A 352 -1.29 2.94 22.95
C PHE A 352 -0.79 1.51 23.23
N GLU A 353 -1.28 0.89 24.29
CA GLU A 353 -0.81 -0.41 24.78
C GLU A 353 -1.14 -1.56 23.83
N ASN A 354 -2.17 -1.41 23.00
CA ASN A 354 -2.61 -2.41 22.03
C ASN A 354 -2.07 -2.13 20.61
N LEU A 355 -1.32 -1.04 20.41
CA LEU A 355 -0.72 -0.73 19.13
C LEU A 355 0.59 -1.51 18.91
N GLU A 356 0.64 -2.26 17.81
CA GLU A 356 1.85 -2.93 17.36
C GLU A 356 2.66 -2.04 16.40
N PHE A 357 3.91 -1.74 16.76
CA PHE A 357 4.84 -0.96 15.93
C PHE A 357 5.85 -1.84 15.19
N GLN A 358 5.37 -2.94 14.59
CA GLN A 358 6.20 -3.96 13.94
C GLN A 358 7.21 -3.34 12.97
N THR A 359 6.75 -2.50 12.04
CA THR A 359 7.60 -1.84 11.04
C THR A 359 8.70 -0.98 11.65
N THR A 360 8.39 -0.23 12.73
CA THR A 360 9.39 0.58 13.42
C THR A 360 10.43 -0.28 14.11
N TYR A 361 10.02 -1.41 14.71
CA TYR A 361 10.94 -2.32 15.37
C TYR A 361 11.84 -3.06 14.39
N GLU A 362 11.34 -3.42 13.20
CA GLU A 362 12.16 -3.96 12.11
C GLU A 362 13.22 -2.93 11.65
N MET A 363 12.86 -1.64 11.59
CA MET A 363 13.83 -0.58 11.26
C MET A 363 14.86 -0.37 12.38
N ILE A 364 14.44 -0.36 13.64
CA ILE A 364 15.36 -0.30 14.79
C ILE A 364 16.34 -1.47 14.75
N GLN A 365 15.88 -2.68 14.43
CA GLN A 365 16.75 -3.84 14.31
C GLN A 365 17.77 -3.66 13.17
N ARG A 366 17.29 -3.23 12.00
CA ARG A 366 18.13 -3.04 10.80
C ARG A 366 19.25 -2.02 10.99
N TYR A 367 18.99 -0.93 11.69
CA TYR A 367 19.94 0.20 11.79
C TYR A 367 20.60 0.34 13.16
N GLY A 368 19.92 -0.09 14.22
CA GLY A 368 20.42 -0.02 15.58
C GLY A 368 21.33 -1.19 15.97
N ASN A 369 21.20 -2.34 15.30
CA ASN A 369 22.00 -3.53 15.57
C ASN A 369 22.13 -4.41 14.30
N PRO A 370 22.83 -3.93 13.25
CA PRO A 370 22.92 -4.64 11.98
C PRO A 370 23.55 -6.03 12.11
N ASP A 371 24.45 -6.22 13.07
CA ASP A 371 25.15 -7.50 13.33
C ASP A 371 24.43 -8.38 14.37
N HIS A 372 23.28 -7.93 14.90
CA HIS A 372 22.51 -8.63 15.94
C HIS A 372 23.26 -8.94 17.24
N THR A 373 24.28 -8.15 17.58
CA THR A 373 25.17 -8.38 18.75
C THR A 373 24.77 -7.60 20.00
N ASP A 374 24.21 -6.38 19.88
CA ASP A 374 23.90 -5.51 21.03
C ASP A 374 22.38 -5.41 21.31
N VAL A 375 21.88 -6.31 22.15
CA VAL A 375 20.47 -6.33 22.60
C VAL A 375 20.15 -5.12 23.49
N THR A 376 21.10 -4.65 24.29
CA THR A 376 20.91 -3.50 25.19
C THR A 376 20.65 -2.23 24.41
N ARG A 377 21.36 -2.01 23.30
CA ARG A 377 21.13 -0.88 22.39
C ARG A 377 19.75 -0.93 21.74
N LEU A 378 19.30 -2.10 21.30
CA LEU A 378 17.94 -2.26 20.75
C LEU A 378 16.86 -1.88 21.76
N ASN A 379 16.99 -2.32 23.01
CA ASN A 379 16.05 -1.98 24.07
C ASN A 379 16.06 -0.48 24.39
N LYS A 380 17.23 0.17 24.37
CA LYS A 380 17.34 1.63 24.51
C LYS A 380 16.63 2.38 23.38
N LEU A 381 16.78 1.93 22.13
CA LEU A 381 16.11 2.53 20.96
C LEU A 381 14.59 2.33 21.00
N ARG A 382 14.11 1.17 21.44
CA ARG A 382 12.67 0.94 21.68
C ARG A 382 12.11 1.84 22.78
N LEU A 383 12.85 2.03 23.88
CA LEU A 383 12.47 2.96 24.93
C LEU A 383 12.45 4.41 24.43
N LEU A 384 13.41 4.79 23.58
CA LEU A 384 13.44 6.11 22.94
C LEU A 384 12.20 6.30 22.04
N HIS A 385 11.88 5.30 21.22
CA HIS A 385 10.69 5.30 20.36
C HIS A 385 9.40 5.54 21.15
N TYR A 386 9.21 4.82 22.26
CA TYR A 386 8.07 5.00 23.17
C TYR A 386 7.95 6.45 23.67
N LYS A 387 9.06 7.02 24.17
CA LYS A 387 9.09 8.41 24.67
C LYS A 387 8.78 9.41 23.56
N LEU A 388 9.28 9.18 22.35
CA LEU A 388 9.06 10.06 21.20
C LEU A 388 7.61 9.99 20.72
N ILE A 389 6.98 8.81 20.70
CA ILE A 389 5.55 8.72 20.37
C ILE A 389 4.73 9.56 21.36
N GLN A 390 4.96 9.43 22.66
CA GLN A 390 4.23 10.23 23.66
C GLN A 390 4.42 11.74 23.44
N LYS A 391 5.66 12.17 23.16
CA LYS A 391 5.99 13.55 22.80
C LYS A 391 5.18 14.01 21.59
N TYR A 392 5.21 13.26 20.49
CA TYR A 392 4.55 13.64 19.24
C TYR A 392 3.03 13.54 19.31
N ALA A 393 2.46 12.60 20.08
CA ALA A 393 1.03 12.49 20.31
C ALA A 393 0.49 13.71 21.06
N LYS A 394 1.18 14.14 22.13
CA LYS A 394 0.85 15.39 22.85
C LYS A 394 0.92 16.60 21.93
N PHE A 395 1.96 16.67 21.09
CA PHE A 395 2.12 17.75 20.13
C PHE A 395 1.01 17.76 19.07
N ALA A 396 0.62 16.60 18.52
CA ALA A 396 -0.51 16.50 17.58
C ALA A 396 -1.82 17.00 18.20
N GLN A 397 -2.08 16.66 19.46
CA GLN A 397 -3.27 17.12 20.17
C GLN A 397 -3.29 18.65 20.34
N GLN A 398 -2.15 19.24 20.70
CA GLN A 398 -2.00 20.69 20.80
C GLN A 398 -2.25 21.38 19.45
N GLU A 399 -1.63 20.87 18.38
CA GLU A 399 -1.80 21.41 17.03
C GLU A 399 -3.23 21.30 16.52
N TYR A 400 -3.91 20.19 16.82
CA TYR A 400 -5.33 20.02 16.52
C TYR A 400 -6.20 21.07 17.22
N GLN A 401 -5.97 21.33 18.51
CA GLN A 401 -6.69 22.37 19.28
C GLN A 401 -6.45 23.78 18.74
N ILE A 402 -5.20 24.07 18.33
CA ILE A 402 -4.86 25.32 17.62
C ILE A 402 -5.66 25.41 16.32
N GLY A 403 -5.70 24.32 15.53
CA GLY A 403 -6.47 24.23 14.30
C GLY A 403 -7.96 24.51 14.49
N GLN A 404 -8.59 23.91 15.52
CA GLN A 404 -9.98 24.17 15.88
C GLN A 404 -10.23 25.62 16.28
N SER A 405 -9.31 26.21 17.05
CA SER A 405 -9.41 27.61 17.49
C SER A 405 -9.31 28.58 16.32
N LEU A 406 -8.41 28.31 15.35
CA LEU A 406 -8.30 29.08 14.12
C LEU A 406 -9.55 28.96 13.26
N LEU A 407 -10.09 27.75 13.08
CA LEU A 407 -11.33 27.52 12.34
C LEU A 407 -12.50 28.28 12.96
N LYS A 408 -12.63 28.27 14.30
CA LYS A 408 -13.64 29.03 15.02
C LYS A 408 -13.50 30.53 14.77
N LYS A 409 -12.29 31.08 14.84
CA LYS A 409 -12.02 32.50 14.54
C LYS A 409 -12.38 32.86 13.09
N GLU A 410 -12.02 32.02 12.12
CA GLU A 410 -12.37 32.21 10.71
C GLU A 410 -13.89 32.18 10.48
N PHE A 411 -14.59 31.28 11.17
CA PHE A 411 -16.04 31.18 11.11
C PHE A 411 -16.71 32.43 11.69
N LEU A 412 -16.33 32.87 12.89
CA LEU A 412 -16.83 34.09 13.53
C LEU A 412 -16.64 35.31 12.62
N LYS A 413 -15.44 35.45 12.04
CA LYS A 413 -15.13 36.53 11.10
C LYS A 413 -16.04 36.51 9.86
N LYS A 414 -16.39 35.32 9.34
CA LYS A 414 -17.30 35.17 8.18
C LYS A 414 -18.74 35.55 8.50
N ILE A 415 -19.18 35.41 9.76
CA ILE A 415 -20.53 35.76 10.22
C ILE A 415 -20.60 37.16 10.87
N GLY A 416 -19.52 37.95 10.82
CA GLY A 416 -19.50 39.35 11.27
C GLY A 416 -19.17 39.56 12.76
N TYR A 417 -18.56 38.58 13.42
CA TYR A 417 -18.12 38.65 14.83
C TYR A 417 -16.59 38.65 14.98
#